data_AF-A0A6N7VEY4-F1
#
_entry.id   AF-A0A6N7VEY4-F1
#
_cell.length_a   1.000
_cell.length_b   1.000
_cell.length_c   1.000
_cell.angle_alpha   90.00
_cell.angle_beta   90.00
_cell.angle_gamma   90.00
#
_symmetry.space_group_name_H-M   'P 1'
#
loop_
_entity.id
_entity.type
_entity.pdbx_description
1 polymer ?
#
loop_
_entity_poly.entity_id
_entity_poly.type
_entity_poly.pdbx_seq_one_letter_code
_entity_poly.pdbx_strand_id
1 'polypeptide(L)'
;MADKKYPVLYATSIKGTIFRHCGVYNTVYFNIYNNKELEDKPYYLEYMEKTREEAYKAIQNKFTMSQPLKVTNDHKVFIIFRGNIDMRDVKTFCKMMLQELEYFTEGIHSADYAELETMFMEIGRAPSFLKASKVGEKLTQTDILDKIMVHMDGHDQPQDNGCLTPYTDYVDFKEEEKRQNLKKEELEEVVEW
;
A
#
# COMPACT_ATOMS: atom_id res chain seq x y z
N MET A 1 6.75 -35.30 -4.60
CA MET A 1 6.38 -33.88 -4.71
C MET A 1 7.33 -33.09 -3.84
N ALA A 2 8.09 -32.15 -4.39
CA ALA A 2 8.93 -31.29 -3.56
C ALA A 2 8.04 -30.51 -2.58
N ASP A 3 8.45 -30.42 -1.31
CA ASP A 3 7.73 -29.60 -0.33
C ASP A 3 7.65 -28.15 -0.83
N LYS A 4 6.43 -27.60 -0.87
CA LYS A 4 6.20 -26.20 -1.25
C LYS A 4 6.98 -25.29 -0.30
N LYS A 5 7.89 -24.49 -0.86
CA LYS A 5 8.56 -23.39 -0.16
C LYS A 5 7.74 -22.12 -0.31
N TYR A 6 7.68 -21.32 0.76
CA TYR A 6 6.98 -20.05 0.78
C TYR A 6 7.99 -18.90 0.76
N PRO A 7 7.87 -17.92 -0.15
CA PRO A 7 8.70 -16.73 -0.10
C PRO A 7 8.48 -16.00 1.22
N VAL A 8 9.54 -15.36 1.72
CA VAL A 8 9.58 -14.84 3.09
C VAL A 8 9.45 -13.32 3.12
N LEU A 9 8.58 -12.83 4.00
CA LEU A 9 8.58 -11.44 4.45
C LEU A 9 9.13 -11.35 5.87
N TYR A 10 9.98 -10.37 6.11
CA TYR A 10 10.63 -10.16 7.40
C TYR A 10 10.06 -8.97 8.16
N ALA A 11 10.01 -9.07 9.48
CA ALA A 11 9.79 -7.96 10.38
C ALA A 11 10.92 -7.88 11.41
N THR A 12 11.23 -6.66 11.85
CA THR A 12 12.20 -6.41 12.93
C THR A 12 11.75 -7.03 14.25
N SER A 13 10.45 -7.02 14.52
CA SER A 13 9.82 -7.64 15.67
C SER A 13 8.39 -8.02 15.31
N ILE A 14 7.94 -9.18 15.81
CA ILE A 14 6.53 -9.58 15.73
C ILE A 14 5.80 -9.41 17.07
N LYS A 15 6.51 -8.95 18.12
CA LYS A 15 5.91 -8.72 19.44
C LYS A 15 4.82 -7.66 19.36
N GLY A 16 3.72 -7.89 20.06
CA GLY A 16 2.54 -7.01 20.03
C GLY A 16 1.69 -7.16 18.77
N THR A 17 2.16 -7.89 17.76
CA THR A 17 1.32 -8.29 16.62
C THR A 17 0.59 -9.59 16.94
N ILE A 18 -0.52 -9.80 16.26
CA ILE A 18 -1.22 -11.08 16.25
C ILE A 18 -0.54 -12.09 15.31
N PHE A 19 0.52 -11.73 14.59
CA PHE A 19 1.17 -12.63 13.64
C PHE A 19 2.20 -13.52 14.34
N ARG A 20 2.40 -14.72 13.80
CA ARG A 20 3.31 -15.72 14.38
C ARG A 20 4.55 -15.85 13.51
N HIS A 21 5.69 -16.02 14.16
CA HIS A 21 6.93 -16.42 13.50
C HIS A 21 6.72 -17.74 12.74
N CYS A 22 7.18 -17.82 11.50
CA CYS A 22 6.95 -18.94 10.58
C CYS A 22 5.47 -19.18 10.19
N GLY A 23 4.58 -18.21 10.47
CA GLY A 23 3.20 -18.26 9.98
C GLY A 23 3.15 -18.02 8.47
N VAL A 24 2.22 -18.68 7.78
CA VAL A 24 1.98 -18.48 6.34
C VAL A 24 0.68 -17.69 6.19
N TYR A 25 0.71 -16.64 5.39
CA TYR A 25 -0.38 -15.66 5.29
C TYR A 25 -0.63 -15.27 3.84
N ASN A 26 -1.91 -15.07 3.52
CA ASN A 26 -2.29 -14.40 2.28
C ASN A 26 -1.69 -13.00 2.27
N THR A 27 -1.05 -12.64 1.17
CA THR A 27 -0.25 -11.44 1.02
C THR A 27 -0.64 -10.75 -0.26
N VAL A 28 -0.81 -9.43 -0.18
CA VAL A 28 -1.07 -8.58 -1.33
C VAL A 28 0.03 -7.55 -1.47
N TYR A 29 0.49 -7.39 -2.70
CA TYR A 29 1.24 -6.22 -3.15
C TYR A 29 0.32 -5.35 -3.99
N PHE A 30 0.28 -4.06 -3.72
CA PHE A 30 -0.45 -3.08 -4.49
C PHE A 30 0.35 -1.79 -4.57
N ASN A 31 0.64 -1.32 -5.77
CA ASN A 31 1.43 -0.11 -5.97
C ASN A 31 0.86 0.72 -7.12
N ILE A 32 0.37 1.91 -6.79
CA ILE A 32 -0.14 2.89 -7.76
C ILE A 32 1.04 3.70 -8.30
N TYR A 33 1.09 3.89 -9.61
CA TYR A 33 2.12 4.70 -10.27
C TYR A 33 1.66 6.14 -10.47
N ASN A 34 2.63 7.05 -10.53
CA ASN A 34 2.36 8.42 -10.97
C ASN A 34 2.01 8.41 -12.45
N ASN A 35 1.03 9.23 -12.83
CA ASN A 35 0.78 9.61 -14.21
C ASN A 35 1.66 10.81 -14.57
N LYS A 36 2.58 10.60 -15.51
CA LYS A 36 3.53 11.62 -16.00
C LYS A 36 2.84 12.86 -16.58
N GLU A 37 1.67 12.70 -17.20
CA GLU A 37 0.91 13.81 -17.80
C GLU A 37 0.31 14.74 -16.74
N LEU A 38 0.26 14.30 -15.48
CA LEU A 38 -0.30 15.06 -14.37
C LEU A 38 0.77 15.65 -13.43
N GLU A 39 2.06 15.35 -13.64
CA GLU A 39 3.13 15.76 -12.71
C GLU A 39 3.27 17.28 -12.57
N ASP A 40 2.90 18.03 -13.60
CA ASP A 40 2.89 19.49 -13.58
C ASP A 40 1.66 20.08 -12.87
N LYS A 41 0.64 19.27 -12.53
CA LYS A 41 -0.54 19.76 -11.80
C LYS A 41 -0.15 20.12 -10.35
N PRO A 42 -0.71 21.20 -9.76
CA PRO A 42 -0.36 21.65 -8.41
C PRO A 42 -0.45 20.55 -7.36
N TYR A 43 0.61 20.34 -6.59
CA TYR A 43 0.67 19.36 -5.50
C TYR A 43 0.43 17.89 -5.91
N TYR A 44 0.41 17.55 -7.20
CA TYR A 44 0.07 16.19 -7.66
C TYR A 44 1.01 15.12 -7.10
N LEU A 45 2.33 15.37 -7.12
CA LEU A 45 3.31 14.41 -6.59
C LEU A 45 3.12 14.16 -5.08
N GLU A 46 2.89 15.22 -4.30
CA GLU A 46 2.61 15.14 -2.85
C GLU A 46 1.28 14.41 -2.60
N TYR A 47 0.27 14.68 -3.42
CA TYR A 47 -1.01 13.98 -3.39
C TYR A 47 -0.82 12.48 -3.66
N MET A 48 -0.07 12.08 -4.69
CA MET A 48 0.16 10.67 -5.02
C MET A 48 0.94 9.92 -3.93
N GLU A 49 1.87 10.58 -3.24
CA GLU A 49 2.52 10.00 -2.06
C GLU A 49 1.51 9.73 -0.94
N LYS A 50 0.65 10.71 -0.63
CA LYS A 50 -0.41 10.55 0.37
C LYS A 50 -1.42 9.47 -0.01
N THR A 51 -1.86 9.46 -1.27
CA THR A 51 -2.84 8.50 -1.81
C THR A 51 -2.33 7.07 -1.71
N ARG A 52 -1.04 6.80 -1.97
CA ARG A 52 -0.47 5.46 -1.78
C ARG A 52 -0.56 4.99 -0.33
N GLU A 53 -0.26 5.86 0.63
CA GLU A 53 -0.40 5.55 2.05
C GLU A 53 -1.86 5.40 2.48
N GLU A 54 -2.76 6.21 1.93
CA GLU A 54 -4.20 6.11 2.15
C GLU A 54 -4.77 4.80 1.60
N ALA A 55 -4.36 4.37 0.41
CA ALA A 55 -4.78 3.11 -0.19
C ALA A 55 -4.46 1.90 0.71
N TYR A 56 -3.27 1.88 1.33
CA TYR A 56 -2.93 0.81 2.28
C TYR A 56 -3.85 0.83 3.51
N LYS A 57 -4.14 2.01 4.06
CA LYS A 57 -5.08 2.16 5.18
C LYS A 57 -6.50 1.79 4.80
N ALA A 58 -6.95 2.15 3.60
CA ALA A 58 -8.25 1.81 3.07
C ALA A 58 -8.42 0.29 2.96
N ILE A 59 -7.42 -0.43 2.44
CA ILE A 59 -7.43 -1.91 2.43
C ILE A 59 -7.49 -2.44 3.86
N GLN A 60 -6.67 -1.91 4.78
CA GLN A 60 -6.67 -2.37 6.16
C GLN A 60 -8.05 -2.19 6.83
N ASN A 61 -8.67 -1.03 6.63
CA ASN A 61 -9.97 -0.70 7.19
C ASN A 61 -11.09 -1.56 6.59
N LYS A 62 -11.12 -1.68 5.25
CA LYS A 62 -12.13 -2.47 4.52
C LYS A 62 -12.14 -3.92 4.97
N PHE A 63 -10.95 -4.50 5.20
CA PHE A 63 -10.77 -5.91 5.54
C PHE A 63 -10.38 -6.13 7.01
N THR A 64 -10.79 -5.23 7.92
CA THR A 64 -10.43 -5.26 9.35
C THR A 64 -10.67 -6.63 10.00
N MET A 65 -11.75 -7.33 9.63
CA MET A 65 -12.09 -8.65 10.17
C MET A 65 -11.08 -9.75 9.79
N SER A 66 -10.39 -9.59 8.66
CA SER A 66 -9.29 -10.48 8.24
C SER A 66 -7.95 -10.10 8.88
N GLN A 67 -7.96 -9.09 9.77
CA GLN A 67 -6.85 -8.62 10.58
C GLN A 67 -5.57 -8.35 9.75
N PRO A 68 -5.62 -7.34 8.86
CA PRO A 68 -4.54 -7.03 7.94
C PRO A 68 -3.39 -6.30 8.64
N LEU A 69 -2.16 -6.56 8.21
CA LEU A 69 -0.95 -5.89 8.67
C LEU A 69 -0.13 -5.39 7.49
N LYS A 70 0.18 -4.09 7.49
CA LYS A 70 1.16 -3.47 6.59
C LYS A 70 2.58 -3.90 6.97
N VAL A 71 3.33 -4.43 6.01
CA VAL A 71 4.72 -4.89 6.19
C VAL A 71 5.57 -4.31 5.06
N THR A 72 6.69 -3.67 5.42
CA THR A 72 7.62 -3.09 4.43
C THR A 72 8.89 -3.94 4.37
N ASN A 73 9.28 -4.40 3.19
CA ASN A 73 10.54 -5.10 2.92
C ASN A 73 11.21 -4.46 1.72
N ASP A 74 12.48 -4.06 1.84
CA ASP A 74 13.26 -3.42 0.77
C ASP A 74 12.49 -2.30 0.05
N HIS A 75 11.89 -1.40 0.84
CA HIS A 75 11.06 -0.27 0.38
C HIS A 75 9.77 -0.65 -0.37
N LYS A 76 9.46 -1.95 -0.52
CA LYS A 76 8.17 -2.43 -1.04
C LYS A 76 7.20 -2.68 0.12
N VAL A 77 5.97 -2.19 -0.02
CA VAL A 77 4.91 -2.36 0.96
C VAL A 77 4.02 -3.54 0.57
N PHE A 78 3.72 -4.38 1.55
CA PHE A 78 2.82 -5.53 1.44
C PHE A 78 1.75 -5.44 2.51
N ILE A 79 0.59 -6.04 2.26
CA ILE A 79 -0.44 -6.27 3.27
C ILE A 79 -0.62 -7.77 3.45
N ILE A 80 -0.41 -8.25 4.67
CA ILE A 80 -0.64 -9.65 5.03
C ILE A 80 -1.92 -9.79 5.85
N PHE A 81 -2.69 -10.86 5.60
CA PHE A 81 -3.96 -11.13 6.27
C PHE A 81 -3.83 -12.35 7.17
N ARG A 82 -4.22 -12.22 8.44
CA ARG A 82 -4.23 -13.36 9.38
C ARG A 82 -5.50 -14.20 9.24
N GLY A 83 -6.63 -13.55 9.04
CA GLY A 83 -7.94 -14.21 8.91
C GLY A 83 -8.19 -14.72 7.49
N ASN A 84 -9.28 -15.48 7.32
CA ASN A 84 -9.76 -15.86 6.00
C ASN A 84 -10.18 -14.61 5.21
N ILE A 85 -9.95 -14.62 3.91
CA ILE A 85 -10.20 -13.49 3.02
C ILE A 85 -10.35 -14.00 1.58
N ASP A 86 -11.36 -13.50 0.84
CA ASP A 86 -11.47 -13.74 -0.59
C ASP A 86 -10.56 -12.73 -1.32
N MET A 87 -9.51 -13.21 -1.98
CA MET A 87 -8.60 -12.35 -2.73
C MET A 87 -9.29 -11.64 -3.90
N ARG A 88 -10.40 -12.18 -4.43
CA ARG A 88 -11.19 -11.51 -5.46
C ARG A 88 -11.83 -10.22 -4.94
N ASP A 89 -12.28 -10.21 -3.69
CA ASP A 89 -12.82 -9.00 -3.05
C ASP A 89 -11.71 -7.96 -2.85
N VAL A 90 -10.51 -8.40 -2.43
CA VAL A 90 -9.35 -7.51 -2.27
C VAL A 90 -8.94 -6.89 -3.61
N LYS A 91 -8.84 -7.71 -4.66
CA LYS A 91 -8.54 -7.24 -6.01
C LYS A 91 -9.59 -6.27 -6.54
N THR A 92 -10.87 -6.56 -6.32
CA THR A 92 -11.98 -5.68 -6.72
C THR A 92 -11.88 -4.34 -5.99
N PHE A 93 -11.60 -4.35 -4.68
CA PHE A 93 -11.42 -3.13 -3.92
C PHE A 93 -10.21 -2.30 -4.39
N CYS A 94 -9.09 -2.94 -4.75
CA CYS A 94 -7.94 -2.24 -5.34
C CYS A 94 -8.29 -1.55 -6.66
N LYS A 95 -9.11 -2.20 -7.51
CA LYS A 95 -9.62 -1.59 -8.75
C LYS A 95 -10.53 -0.39 -8.46
N MET A 96 -11.40 -0.47 -7.46
CA MET A 96 -12.28 0.64 -7.07
C MET A 96 -11.46 1.87 -6.64
N MET A 97 -10.39 1.68 -5.86
CA MET A 97 -9.49 2.77 -5.49
C MET A 97 -8.79 3.38 -6.71
N LEU A 98 -8.38 2.55 -7.68
CA LEU A 98 -7.79 3.06 -8.93
C LEU A 98 -8.80 3.86 -9.74
N GLN A 99 -10.04 3.36 -9.90
CA GLN A 99 -11.14 4.08 -10.57
C GLN A 99 -11.43 5.43 -9.93
N GLU A 100 -11.43 5.49 -8.60
CA GLU A 100 -11.72 6.70 -7.87
C GLU A 100 -10.60 7.73 -8.00
N LEU A 101 -9.33 7.29 -8.00
CA LEU A 101 -8.21 8.16 -8.28
C LEU A 101 -8.29 8.78 -9.68
N GLU A 102 -8.70 8.00 -10.68
CA GLU A 102 -8.94 8.48 -12.04
C GLU A 102 -10.08 9.50 -12.10
N TYR A 103 -11.14 9.25 -11.34
CA TYR A 103 -12.27 10.17 -11.22
C TYR A 103 -11.83 11.52 -10.63
N PHE A 104 -11.02 11.52 -9.56
CA PHE A 104 -10.59 12.75 -8.89
C PHE A 104 -9.55 13.56 -9.65
N THR A 105 -8.70 12.90 -10.43
CA THR A 105 -7.57 13.55 -11.11
C THR A 105 -7.84 13.86 -12.57
N GLU A 106 -8.95 13.34 -13.10
CA GLU A 106 -9.34 13.41 -14.52
C GLU A 106 -8.22 12.88 -15.44
N GLY A 107 -7.50 11.86 -15.00
CA GLY A 107 -6.43 11.23 -15.77
C GLY A 107 -6.40 9.72 -15.56
N ILE A 108 -5.75 9.02 -16.48
CA ILE A 108 -5.62 7.56 -16.45
C ILE A 108 -4.51 7.19 -15.47
N HIS A 109 -4.76 6.27 -14.55
CA HIS A 109 -3.75 5.77 -13.62
C HIS A 109 -3.53 4.28 -13.83
N SER A 110 -2.33 3.84 -13.48
CA SER A 110 -1.98 2.42 -13.51
C SER A 110 -1.49 1.97 -12.14
N ALA A 111 -1.67 0.68 -11.88
CA ALA A 111 -1.17 0.07 -10.66
C ALA A 111 -0.69 -1.35 -10.94
N ASP A 112 0.26 -1.81 -10.12
CA ASP A 112 0.61 -3.21 -10.06
C ASP A 112 -0.06 -3.89 -8.87
N TYR A 113 -0.55 -5.10 -9.10
CA TYR A 113 -1.18 -5.94 -8.10
C TYR A 113 -0.63 -7.36 -8.14
N ALA A 114 -0.36 -7.94 -6.98
CA ALA A 114 -0.04 -9.36 -6.87
C ALA A 114 -0.64 -9.97 -5.59
N GLU A 115 -1.01 -11.24 -5.70
CA GLU A 115 -1.53 -12.06 -4.59
C GLU A 115 -0.69 -13.34 -4.46
N LEU A 116 -0.29 -13.68 -3.23
CA LEU A 116 0.46 -14.90 -2.95
C LEU A 116 0.41 -15.28 -1.47
N GLU A 117 0.87 -16.49 -1.14
CA GLU A 117 1.13 -16.89 0.24
C GLU A 117 2.59 -16.63 0.60
N THR A 118 2.84 -15.89 1.67
CA THR A 118 4.20 -15.66 2.19
C THR A 118 4.36 -16.23 3.60
N MET A 119 5.59 -16.63 3.94
CA MET A 119 5.94 -16.93 5.32
C MET A 119 6.43 -15.65 6.01
N PHE A 120 5.86 -15.33 7.16
CA PHE A 120 6.25 -14.16 7.95
C PHE A 120 7.27 -14.54 9.02
N MET A 121 8.42 -13.87 9.01
CA MET A 121 9.55 -14.17 9.87
C MET A 121 10.05 -12.95 10.63
N GLU A 122 10.66 -13.21 11.78
CA GLU A 122 11.28 -12.19 12.63
C GLU A 122 12.78 -12.23 12.36
N ILE A 123 13.38 -11.05 12.11
CA ILE A 123 14.82 -10.95 11.81
C ILE A 123 15.63 -11.48 13.00
N GLY A 124 16.67 -12.25 12.72
CA GLY A 124 17.56 -12.82 13.74
C GLY A 124 16.98 -14.02 14.50
N ARG A 125 15.76 -14.46 14.17
CA ARG A 125 15.14 -15.64 14.77
C ARG A 125 15.15 -16.82 13.81
N ALA A 126 15.73 -17.94 14.25
CA ALA A 126 15.80 -19.16 13.46
C ALA A 126 14.40 -19.76 13.18
N PRO A 127 14.18 -20.35 11.99
CA PRO A 127 12.93 -21.03 11.69
C PRO A 127 12.60 -22.12 12.70
N SER A 128 11.31 -22.35 12.94
CA SER A 128 10.87 -23.52 13.71
C SER A 128 11.21 -24.82 12.97
N PHE A 129 11.65 -25.84 13.70
CA PHE A 129 12.10 -27.12 13.14
C PHE A 129 11.10 -27.74 12.13
N LEU A 130 9.80 -27.68 12.46
CA LEU A 130 8.72 -28.21 11.61
C LEU A 130 8.46 -27.42 10.32
N LYS A 131 8.95 -26.17 10.24
CA LYS A 131 8.73 -25.27 9.10
C LYS A 131 10.01 -24.96 8.33
N ALA A 132 11.18 -25.36 8.84
CA ALA A 132 12.47 -25.06 8.24
C ALA A 132 12.58 -25.50 6.76
N SER A 133 12.02 -26.66 6.40
CA SER A 133 12.02 -27.14 5.01
C SER A 133 11.12 -26.32 4.06
N LYS A 134 10.17 -25.56 4.61
CA LYS A 134 9.18 -24.76 3.87
C LYS A 134 9.59 -23.29 3.74
N VAL A 135 10.71 -22.89 4.32
CA VAL A 135 11.25 -21.53 4.20
C VAL A 135 11.82 -21.35 2.79
N GLY A 136 11.26 -20.39 2.06
CA GLY A 136 11.79 -19.94 0.78
C GLY A 136 12.76 -18.78 0.91
N GLU A 137 13.13 -18.20 -0.22
CA GLU A 137 13.95 -16.99 -0.27
C GLU A 137 13.12 -15.75 0.15
N LYS A 138 13.81 -14.67 0.51
CA LYS A 138 13.15 -13.39 0.80
C LYS A 138 12.40 -12.92 -0.44
N LEU A 139 11.10 -12.63 -0.32
CA LEU A 139 10.23 -12.34 -1.47
C LEU A 139 10.82 -11.28 -2.40
N THR A 140 11.33 -10.19 -1.82
CA THR A 140 11.89 -9.03 -2.55
C THR A 140 13.25 -9.28 -3.21
N GLN A 141 13.87 -10.43 -2.96
CA GLN A 141 15.13 -10.85 -3.60
C GLN A 141 14.92 -11.92 -4.66
N THR A 142 13.66 -12.22 -4.99
CA THR A 142 13.29 -13.18 -6.03
C THR A 142 12.52 -12.49 -7.15
N ASP A 143 12.41 -13.17 -8.29
CA ASP A 143 11.56 -12.76 -9.42
C ASP A 143 10.09 -13.21 -9.27
N ILE A 144 9.71 -13.78 -8.11
CA ILE A 144 8.36 -14.33 -7.89
C ILE A 144 7.31 -13.24 -8.06
N LEU A 145 7.56 -12.06 -7.48
CA LEU A 145 6.61 -10.94 -7.55
C LEU A 145 6.39 -10.54 -9.01
N ASP A 146 7.46 -10.35 -9.77
CA ASP A 146 7.41 -9.92 -11.18
C ASP A 146 6.68 -10.95 -12.06
N LYS A 147 6.80 -12.24 -11.76
CA LYS A 147 6.14 -13.34 -12.50
C LYS A 147 4.63 -13.41 -12.29
N ILE A 148 4.14 -13.01 -11.12
CA ILE A 148 2.72 -13.10 -10.76
C ILE A 148 2.00 -11.75 -10.84
N MET A 149 2.74 -10.68 -11.05
CA MET A 149 2.23 -9.32 -11.06
C MET A 149 1.22 -9.15 -12.20
N VAL A 150 0.11 -8.52 -11.86
CA VAL A 150 -0.93 -8.12 -12.78
C VAL A 150 -0.91 -6.61 -12.86
N HIS A 151 -0.66 -6.10 -14.06
CA HIS A 151 -0.83 -4.68 -14.34
C HIS A 151 -2.33 -4.36 -14.40
N MET A 152 -2.74 -3.32 -13.69
CA MET A 152 -4.09 -2.78 -13.69
C MET A 152 -4.06 -1.46 -14.45
N ASP A 153 -4.73 -1.44 -15.60
CA ASP A 153 -4.91 -0.26 -16.43
C ASP A 153 -6.17 0.51 -16.06
N GLY A 154 -6.28 1.72 -16.63
CA GLY A 154 -7.37 2.62 -16.38
C GLY A 154 -8.74 2.23 -16.92
N HIS A 155 -9.75 2.96 -16.46
CA HIS A 155 -11.14 2.61 -16.69
C HIS A 155 -11.87 3.61 -17.58
N ASP A 156 -12.71 3.11 -18.49
CA ASP A 156 -13.49 3.94 -19.42
C ASP A 156 -14.50 4.86 -18.73
N GLN A 157 -14.96 4.49 -17.53
CA GLN A 157 -15.95 5.23 -16.73
C GLN A 157 -15.54 5.19 -15.25
N PRO A 158 -14.61 6.06 -14.83
CA PRO A 158 -14.17 6.14 -13.44
C PRO A 158 -15.30 6.65 -12.53
N GLN A 159 -15.32 6.20 -11.28
CA GLN A 159 -16.40 6.48 -10.32
C GLN A 159 -15.84 6.85 -8.94
N ASP A 160 -16.52 7.76 -8.26
CA ASP A 160 -16.32 8.02 -6.83
C ASP A 160 -16.90 6.85 -6.01
N ASN A 161 -16.04 6.21 -5.23
CA ASN A 161 -16.36 5.02 -4.44
C ASN A 161 -16.29 5.29 -2.91
N GLY A 162 -16.02 6.53 -2.50
CA GLY A 162 -15.76 6.96 -1.13
C GLY A 162 -14.58 6.28 -0.43
N CYS A 163 -13.49 5.94 -1.14
CA CYS A 163 -12.34 5.21 -0.56
C CYS A 163 -11.09 6.07 -0.28
N LEU A 164 -10.88 7.12 -1.08
CA LEU A 164 -9.70 7.97 -1.10
C LEU A 164 -10.08 9.45 -0.96
N THR A 165 -9.13 10.27 -0.53
CA THR A 165 -9.32 11.72 -0.47
C THR A 165 -9.36 12.32 -1.89
N PRO A 166 -10.37 13.16 -2.23
CA PRO A 166 -10.40 13.85 -3.51
C PRO A 166 -9.17 14.74 -3.74
N TYR A 167 -8.70 14.80 -4.99
CA TYR A 167 -7.56 15.65 -5.36
C TYR A 167 -7.85 17.14 -5.15
N THR A 168 -9.06 17.60 -5.47
CA THR A 168 -9.49 18.99 -5.23
C THR A 168 -9.43 19.37 -3.76
N ASP A 169 -9.94 18.50 -2.88
CA ASP A 169 -9.95 18.72 -1.44
C ASP A 169 -8.52 18.79 -0.89
N TYR A 170 -7.61 17.98 -1.44
CA TYR A 170 -6.20 18.02 -1.09
C TYR A 170 -5.54 19.34 -1.52
N VAL A 171 -5.79 19.80 -2.75
CA VAL A 171 -5.27 21.10 -3.24
C VAL A 171 -5.80 22.25 -2.38
N ASP A 172 -7.09 22.27 -2.07
CA ASP A 172 -7.72 23.31 -1.25
C ASP A 172 -7.10 23.35 0.16
N PHE A 173 -6.85 22.18 0.76
CA PHE A 173 -6.16 22.07 2.04
C PHE A 173 -4.74 22.64 1.99
N LYS A 174 -3.97 22.32 0.94
CA LYS A 174 -2.59 22.82 0.78
C LYS A 174 -2.52 24.33 0.54
N GLU A 175 -3.44 24.86 -0.25
CA GLU A 175 -3.53 26.31 -0.47
C GLU A 175 -3.93 27.05 0.81
N GLU A 176 -4.82 26.50 1.63
CA GLU A 176 -5.16 27.08 2.92
C GLU A 176 -3.99 27.01 3.92
N GLU A 177 -3.28 25.88 3.99
CA GLU A 177 -2.06 25.73 4.81
C GLU A 177 -1.02 26.79 4.43
N LYS A 178 -0.80 26.99 3.13
CA LYS A 178 0.11 28.03 2.62
C LYS A 178 -0.34 29.44 3.02
N ARG A 179 -1.63 29.77 2.89
CA ARG A 179 -2.18 31.07 3.31
C ARG A 179 -2.00 31.32 4.81
N GLN A 180 -2.15 30.30 5.64
CA GLN A 180 -1.99 30.42 7.09
C GLN A 180 -0.53 30.61 7.51
N ASN A 181 0.38 29.89 6.85
CA ASN A 181 1.81 30.04 7.12
C ASN A 181 2.32 31.45 6.77
N LEU A 182 1.90 32.00 5.62
CA LEU A 182 2.24 33.38 5.24
C LEU A 182 1.74 34.41 6.26
N LYS A 183 0.48 34.29 6.74
CA LYS A 183 -0.04 35.19 7.78
C LYS A 183 0.75 35.10 9.08
N LYS A 184 1.27 33.92 9.41
CA LYS A 184 2.06 33.70 10.62
C LYS A 184 3.45 34.32 10.48
N GLU A 185 4.11 34.17 9.34
CA GLU A 185 5.39 34.80 9.03
C GLU A 185 5.28 36.33 9.05
N GLU A 186 4.24 36.90 8.45
CA GLU A 186 3.96 38.35 8.51
C GLU A 186 3.77 38.86 9.95
N LEU A 187 3.09 38.09 10.80
CA LEU A 187 2.91 38.43 12.21
C LEU A 187 4.21 38.32 13.02
N GLU A 188 5.07 37.34 12.71
CA GLU A 188 6.38 37.18 13.36
C GLU A 188 7.34 38.31 12.96
N GLU A 189 7.39 38.71 11.68
CA GLU A 189 8.20 39.84 11.21
C GLU A 189 7.77 41.19 11.82
N VAL A 190 6.48 41.39 12.12
CA VAL A 190 5.98 42.62 12.75
C VAL A 190 6.37 42.73 14.23
N VAL A 191 6.62 41.60 14.91
CA VAL A 191 6.92 41.57 16.35
C VAL A 191 8.43 41.77 16.65
N GLU A 192 9.31 41.61 15.66
CA GLU A 192 10.78 41.75 15.83
C GLU A 192 11.32 43.20 15.80
N TRP A 193 10.46 44.24 15.86
CA TRP A 193 10.87 45.67 15.85
C TRP A 193 10.81 46.35 17.23
#